data_AF-A0A416XRG1-F1
#
_entry.id   AF-A0A416XRG1-F1
#
_cell.length_a   1.000
_cell.length_b   1.000
_cell.length_c   1.000
_cell.angle_alpha   90.00
_cell.angle_beta   90.00
_cell.angle_gamma   90.00
#
_symmetry.space_group_name_H-M   'P 1'
#
loop_
_entity.id
_entity.type
_entity.pdbx_description
1 polymer ?
#
loop_
_entity_poly.entity_id
_entity_poly.type
_entity_poly.pdbx_seq_one_letter_code
_entity_poly.pdbx_strand_id
1 'polypeptide(L)'
;MLHNEARKLVLEAWDKTHNAREIAKYFSVNESTVYRLIEERARTGSYETRTQLRDRKTILTEKQHHDILELVQEQPDITMKEIVETLHLPVGDEAVRRFLIKQGYTYKKKSLHAKEQDRPRCAEKTQSMDRNYIWCKCRTLNISR
;
A
#
# COMPACT_ATOMS: atom_id res chain seq x y z
N MET A 1 33.10 2.95 -5.69
CA MET A 1 32.54 1.95 -4.74
C MET A 1 32.62 0.60 -5.42
N LEU A 2 33.21 -0.41 -4.78
CA LEU A 2 33.34 -1.74 -5.36
C LEU A 2 31.96 -2.43 -5.43
N HIS A 3 31.67 -3.13 -6.53
CA HIS A 3 30.45 -3.93 -6.66
C HIS A 3 30.46 -5.10 -5.67
N ASN A 4 29.28 -5.62 -5.30
CA ASN A 4 29.16 -6.69 -4.29
C ASN A 4 29.96 -7.94 -4.67
N GLU A 5 30.00 -8.30 -5.95
CA GLU A 5 30.78 -9.42 -6.47
C GLU A 5 32.28 -9.24 -6.24
N ALA A 6 32.81 -8.06 -6.55
CA ALA A 6 34.22 -7.74 -6.33
C ALA A 6 34.57 -7.71 -4.84
N ARG A 7 33.67 -7.22 -3.97
CA ARG A 7 33.86 -7.26 -2.50
C ARG A 7 33.97 -8.70 -2.01
N LYS A 8 33.13 -9.61 -2.53
CA LYS A 8 33.20 -11.05 -2.22
C LYS A 8 34.55 -11.63 -2.63
N LEU A 9 34.99 -11.39 -3.86
CA LEU A 9 36.27 -11.90 -4.37
C LEU A 9 37.48 -11.37 -3.58
N VAL A 10 37.46 -10.10 -3.17
CA VAL A 10 38.50 -9.50 -2.31
C VAL A 10 38.59 -10.23 -0.97
N LEU A 11 37.45 -10.54 -0.36
CA LEU A 11 37.39 -11.24 0.92
C LEU A 11 37.83 -12.70 0.78
N GLU A 12 37.44 -13.39 -0.29
CA GLU A 12 37.93 -14.75 -0.59
C GLU A 12 39.44 -14.78 -0.85
N ALA A 13 39.97 -13.77 -1.54
CA ALA A 13 41.41 -13.63 -1.75
C ALA A 13 42.15 -13.41 -0.43
N TRP A 14 41.59 -12.59 0.46
CA TRP A 14 42.12 -12.37 1.81
C TRP A 14 42.17 -13.68 2.62
N ASP A 15 41.09 -14.46 2.61
CA ASP A 15 41.02 -15.74 3.34
C ASP A 15 42.11 -16.74 2.87
N LYS A 16 42.60 -16.59 1.64
CA LYS A 16 43.68 -17.43 1.07
C LYS A 16 45.08 -16.88 1.34
N THR A 17 45.33 -15.59 1.08
CA THR A 17 46.70 -15.04 1.04
C THR A 17 47.05 -14.15 2.23
N HIS A 18 46.07 -13.58 2.93
CA HIS A 18 46.26 -12.60 4.02
C HIS A 18 47.20 -11.42 3.68
N ASN A 19 47.38 -11.12 2.39
CA ASN A 19 48.27 -10.06 1.90
C ASN A 19 47.47 -8.93 1.25
N ALA A 20 47.21 -7.86 2.02
CA ALA A 20 46.39 -6.74 1.57
C ALA A 20 47.01 -5.99 0.39
N ARG A 21 48.35 -5.90 0.34
CA ARG A 21 49.07 -5.14 -0.70
C ARG A 21 48.97 -5.79 -2.07
N GLU A 22 49.05 -7.11 -2.12
CA GLU A 22 48.90 -7.85 -3.37
C GLU A 22 47.44 -7.82 -3.85
N ILE A 23 46.49 -8.05 -2.95
CA ILE A 23 45.06 -7.99 -3.27
C ILE A 23 44.69 -6.60 -3.79
N ALA A 24 45.17 -5.54 -3.14
CA ALA A 24 44.97 -4.16 -3.57
C ALA A 24 45.45 -3.93 -5.01
N LYS A 25 46.62 -4.47 -5.37
CA LYS A 25 47.16 -4.40 -6.75
C LYS A 25 46.29 -5.18 -7.75
N TYR A 26 45.87 -6.40 -7.42
CA TYR A 26 45.06 -7.22 -8.34
C TYR A 26 43.69 -6.62 -8.63
N PHE A 27 43.06 -6.01 -7.63
CA PHE A 27 41.73 -5.40 -7.77
C PHE A 27 41.79 -3.90 -8.10
N SER A 28 42.98 -3.32 -8.29
CA SER A 28 43.20 -1.89 -8.54
C SER A 28 42.51 -0.98 -7.50
N VAL A 29 42.60 -1.36 -6.22
CA VAL A 29 42.03 -0.63 -5.08
C VAL A 29 43.12 -0.24 -4.09
N ASN A 30 42.83 0.74 -3.23
CA ASN A 30 43.75 1.09 -2.15
C ASN A 30 43.74 0.02 -1.05
N GLU A 31 44.89 -0.19 -0.39
CA GLU A 31 45.03 -1.13 0.74
C GLU A 31 44.03 -0.84 1.87
N SER A 32 43.76 0.44 2.14
CA SER A 32 42.75 0.87 3.11
C SER A 32 41.34 0.36 2.79
N THR A 33 41.01 0.18 1.50
CA THR A 33 39.73 -0.40 1.08
C THR A 33 39.65 -1.87 1.47
N VAL A 34 40.75 -2.62 1.33
CA VAL A 34 40.81 -4.04 1.69
C VAL A 34 40.62 -4.18 3.21
N TYR A 35 41.37 -3.44 4.02
CA TYR A 35 41.22 -3.47 5.48
C TYR A 35 39.81 -3.06 5.94
N ARG A 36 39.23 -2.00 5.35
CA ARG A 36 37.86 -1.59 5.66
C ARG A 36 36.84 -2.68 5.36
N LEU A 37 36.99 -3.41 4.25
CA LEU A 37 36.09 -4.52 3.89
C LEU A 37 36.19 -5.68 4.88
N ILE A 38 37.39 -6.01 5.33
CA ILE A 38 37.64 -7.06 6.32
C ILE A 38 37.02 -6.68 7.67
N GLU A 39 37.22 -5.45 8.11
CA GLU A 39 36.62 -4.92 9.35
C GLU A 39 35.09 -4.88 9.26
N GLU A 40 34.53 -4.43 8.13
CA GLU A 40 33.08 -4.45 7.87
C GLU A 40 32.52 -5.88 7.95
N ARG A 41 33.21 -6.88 7.38
CA ARG A 41 32.85 -8.31 7.48
C ARG A 41 32.94 -8.80 8.92
N ALA A 42 33.98 -8.45 9.67
CA ALA A 42 34.13 -8.88 11.07
C ALA A 42 33.01 -8.32 11.97
N ARG A 43 32.63 -7.05 11.75
CA ARG A 43 31.56 -6.40 12.52
C ARG A 43 30.16 -6.90 12.16
N THR A 44 29.94 -7.19 10.87
CA THR A 44 28.58 -7.32 10.31
C THR A 44 28.28 -8.73 9.82
N GLY A 45 29.29 -9.53 9.51
CA GLY A 45 29.18 -10.86 8.91
C GLY A 45 28.86 -10.86 7.41
N SER A 46 28.56 -9.71 6.80
CA SER A 46 28.16 -9.59 5.39
C SER A 46 29.16 -8.78 4.57
N TYR A 47 29.29 -9.15 3.29
CA TYR A 47 30.08 -8.43 2.30
C TYR A 47 29.26 -7.43 1.49
N GLU A 48 27.93 -7.45 1.61
CA GLU A 48 27.04 -6.65 0.77
C GLU A 48 27.02 -5.18 1.18
N THR A 49 26.88 -4.31 0.19
CA THR A 49 26.64 -2.89 0.42
C THR A 49 25.24 -2.66 0.99
N ARG A 50 25.15 -2.05 2.18
CA ARG A 50 23.89 -1.76 2.87
C ARG A 50 23.25 -0.45 2.40
N THR A 51 22.96 -0.34 1.10
CA THR A 51 22.35 0.85 0.51
C THR A 51 20.98 1.16 1.12
N GLN A 52 20.20 0.13 1.44
CA GLN A 52 18.88 0.21 2.07
C GLN A 52 18.86 1.04 3.37
N LEU A 53 19.98 1.09 4.11
CA LEU A 53 20.06 1.86 5.35
C LEU A 53 20.29 3.35 5.12
N ARG A 54 20.78 3.74 3.94
CA ARG A 54 21.17 5.12 3.61
C ARG A 54 20.00 6.00 3.21
N ASP A 55 18.89 5.40 2.82
CA ASP A 55 17.71 6.14 2.38
C ASP A 55 17.04 6.90 3.52
N ARG A 56 16.29 7.94 3.14
CA ARG A 56 15.50 8.76 4.08
C ARG A 56 14.53 7.87 4.85
N LYS A 57 14.62 7.90 6.17
CA LYS A 57 13.71 7.14 7.04
C LYS A 57 12.28 7.65 6.90
N THR A 58 11.35 6.72 6.86
CA THR A 58 9.93 7.02 6.84
C THR A 58 9.53 7.67 8.15
N ILE A 59 8.65 8.66 8.09
CA ILE A 59 8.13 9.34 9.29
C ILE A 59 7.13 8.44 10.02
N LEU A 60 6.39 7.60 9.28
CA LEU A 60 5.49 6.61 9.85
C LEU A 60 6.27 5.49 10.53
N THR A 61 5.86 5.18 11.75
CA THR A 61 6.41 4.08 12.57
C THR A 61 5.66 2.78 12.27
N GLU A 62 6.29 1.63 12.54
CA GLU A 62 5.67 0.29 12.38
C GLU A 62 4.36 0.14 13.15
N LYS A 63 4.23 0.74 14.33
CA LYS A 63 2.98 0.76 15.10
C LYS A 63 1.86 1.49 14.34
N GLN A 64 2.15 2.71 13.88
CA GLN A 64 1.21 3.51 13.10
C GLN A 64 0.80 2.81 11.80
N HIS A 65 1.71 2.03 11.19
CA HIS A 65 1.36 1.20 10.05
C HIS A 65 0.29 0.16 10.38
N HIS A 66 0.39 -0.48 11.53
CA HIS A 66 -0.61 -1.44 12.00
C HIS A 66 -1.94 -0.74 12.31
N ASP A 67 -1.89 0.37 13.07
CA ASP A 67 -3.09 1.12 13.48
C ASP A 67 -3.89 1.63 12.27
N ILE A 68 -3.20 2.11 11.22
CA ILE A 68 -3.85 2.52 9.95
C ILE A 68 -4.55 1.34 9.28
N LEU A 69 -3.90 0.16 9.27
CA LEU A 69 -4.46 -1.02 8.62
C LEU A 69 -5.67 -1.57 9.38
N GLU A 70 -5.62 -1.57 10.70
CA GLU A 70 -6.74 -1.96 11.56
C GLU A 70 -7.94 -1.03 11.34
N LEU A 71 -7.73 0.29 11.36
CA LEU A 71 -8.78 1.29 11.15
C LEU A 71 -9.46 1.15 9.77
N VAL A 72 -8.67 0.88 8.72
CA VAL A 72 -9.20 0.66 7.36
C VAL A 72 -9.98 -0.66 7.26
N GLN A 73 -9.62 -1.69 8.04
CA GLN A 73 -10.37 -2.94 8.08
C GLN A 73 -11.70 -2.78 8.81
N GLU A 74 -11.73 -2.05 9.93
CA GLU A 74 -12.97 -1.75 10.65
C GLU A 74 -13.91 -0.85 9.84
N GLN A 75 -13.35 0.17 9.18
CA GLN A 75 -14.10 1.19 8.45
C GLN A 75 -13.52 1.39 7.05
N PRO A 76 -13.92 0.56 6.06
CA PRO A 76 -13.35 0.61 4.71
C PRO A 76 -13.73 1.86 3.91
N ASP A 77 -14.78 2.59 4.34
CA ASP A 77 -15.25 3.83 3.70
C ASP A 77 -14.57 5.09 4.29
N ILE A 78 -13.62 4.95 5.22
CA ILE A 78 -12.92 6.07 5.87
C ILE A 78 -12.07 6.86 4.86
N THR A 79 -12.06 8.19 5.01
CA THR A 79 -11.25 9.07 4.17
C THR A 79 -9.83 9.22 4.71
N MET A 80 -8.90 9.65 3.85
CA MET A 80 -7.49 9.76 4.24
C MET A 80 -7.27 10.84 5.30
N LYS A 81 -8.08 11.91 5.25
CA LYS A 81 -8.07 12.99 6.25
C LYS A 81 -8.53 12.49 7.60
N GLU A 82 -9.64 11.76 7.64
CA GLU A 82 -10.16 11.16 8.87
C GLU A 82 -9.15 10.19 9.49
N ILE A 83 -8.40 9.42 8.71
CA ILE A 83 -7.31 8.58 9.22
C ILE A 83 -6.24 9.43 9.93
N VAL A 84 -5.79 10.52 9.30
CA VAL A 84 -4.77 11.41 9.87
C VAL A 84 -5.27 12.07 11.17
N GLU A 85 -6.52 12.52 11.17
CA GLU A 85 -7.15 13.18 12.32
C GLU A 85 -7.38 12.21 13.47
N THR A 86 -7.88 10.99 13.19
CA THR A 86 -8.22 9.97 14.20
C THR A 86 -6.97 9.43 14.90
N LEU A 87 -5.90 9.19 14.13
CA LEU A 87 -4.65 8.64 14.64
C LEU A 87 -3.62 9.74 15.02
N HIS A 88 -3.98 11.01 14.90
CA HIS A 88 -3.13 12.17 15.15
C HIS A 88 -1.73 12.05 14.52
N LEU A 89 -1.69 11.63 13.25
CA LEU A 89 -0.44 11.33 12.58
C LEU A 89 0.33 12.62 12.21
N PRO A 90 1.66 12.65 12.32
CA PRO A 90 2.48 13.79 11.92
C PRO A 90 2.70 13.88 10.40
N VAL A 91 1.83 13.26 9.59
CA VAL A 91 1.95 13.18 8.13
C VAL A 91 0.68 13.72 7.46
N GLY A 92 0.81 14.23 6.24
CA GLY A 92 -0.35 14.63 5.44
C GLY A 92 -1.03 13.45 4.73
N ASP A 93 -2.25 13.69 4.23
CA ASP A 93 -3.13 12.72 3.57
C ASP A 93 -2.43 11.90 2.47
N GLU A 94 -1.56 12.54 1.69
CA GLU A 94 -0.86 11.92 0.56
C GLU A 94 0.12 10.82 1.02
N ALA A 95 0.69 10.94 2.22
CA ALA A 95 1.55 9.90 2.78
C ALA A 95 0.75 8.64 3.13
N VAL A 96 -0.43 8.82 3.73
CA VAL A 96 -1.38 7.73 4.03
C VAL A 96 -1.83 7.07 2.73
N ARG A 97 -2.19 7.86 1.71
CA ARG A 97 -2.56 7.35 0.39
C ARG A 97 -1.47 6.48 -0.23
N ARG A 98 -0.22 6.97 -0.28
CA ARG A 98 0.91 6.19 -0.83
C ARG A 98 1.18 4.92 -0.03
N PHE A 99 1.04 4.99 1.29
CA PHE A 99 1.19 3.83 2.16
C PHE A 99 0.15 2.76 1.82
N LEU A 100 -1.13 3.12 1.75
CA LEU A 100 -2.22 2.19 1.42
C LEU A 100 -2.05 1.55 0.04
N ILE A 101 -1.66 2.33 -0.97
CA ILE A 101 -1.36 1.81 -2.32
C ILE A 101 -0.20 0.81 -2.27
N LYS A 102 0.86 1.09 -1.50
CA LYS A 102 1.99 0.18 -1.34
C LYS A 102 1.59 -1.15 -0.68
N GLN A 103 0.60 -1.13 0.21
CA GLN A 103 0.01 -2.32 0.84
C GLN A 103 -0.99 -3.06 -0.07
N GLY A 104 -1.29 -2.53 -1.27
CA GLY A 104 -2.20 -3.14 -2.24
C GLY A 104 -3.66 -2.73 -2.08
N TYR A 105 -4.00 -1.82 -1.17
CA TYR A 105 -5.36 -1.30 -1.08
C TYR A 105 -5.66 -0.42 -2.29
N THR A 106 -6.71 -0.80 -3.01
CA THR A 106 -7.21 -0.05 -4.14
C THR A 106 -8.58 0.51 -3.80
N TYR A 107 -8.81 1.78 -4.12
CA TYR A 107 -10.13 2.38 -3.98
C TYR A 107 -11.12 1.68 -4.93
N LYS A 108 -11.95 0.79 -4.38
CA LYS A 108 -13.12 0.25 -5.08
C LYS A 108 -14.33 1.11 -4.75
N LYS A 109 -14.74 1.93 -5.71
CA LYS A 109 -16.01 2.66 -5.63
C LYS A 109 -17.17 1.66 -5.57
N LYS A 110 -17.85 1.54 -4.44
CA LYS A 110 -19.17 0.90 -4.39
C LYS A 110 -20.17 1.82 -5.10
N SER A 111 -20.90 1.32 -6.09
CA SER A 111 -21.93 2.11 -6.76
C SER A 111 -23.08 2.38 -5.77
N LEU A 112 -23.76 3.52 -5.92
CA LEU A 112 -24.95 3.85 -5.12
C LEU A 112 -25.99 2.71 -5.19
N HIS A 113 -26.15 2.13 -6.38
CA HIS A 113 -27.05 1.01 -6.61
C HIS A 113 -26.70 -0.23 -5.78
N ALA A 114 -25.41 -0.57 -5.61
CA ALA A 114 -25.01 -1.72 -4.81
C ALA A 114 -25.30 -1.52 -3.32
N LYS A 115 -25.09 -0.30 -2.79
CA LYS A 115 -25.47 0.03 -1.40
C LYS A 115 -26.99 0.00 -1.18
N GLU A 116 -27.78 0.36 -2.19
CA GLU A 116 -29.25 0.31 -2.13
C GLU A 116 -29.78 -1.14 -2.05
N GLN A 117 -29.07 -2.12 -2.63
CA GLN A 117 -29.45 -3.54 -2.54
C GLN A 117 -29.31 -4.11 -1.13
N ASP A 118 -28.34 -3.62 -0.36
CA ASP A 118 -28.11 -4.03 1.03
C ASP A 118 -29.13 -3.39 2.01
N ARG A 119 -29.97 -2.44 1.55
CA ARG A 119 -31.01 -1.85 2.41
C ARG A 119 -32.10 -2.88 2.70
N PRO A 120 -32.51 -3.04 3.98
CA PRO A 120 -33.64 -3.88 4.30
C PRO A 120 -34.89 -3.34 3.57
N ARG A 121 -35.50 -4.18 2.74
CA ARG A 121 -36.73 -3.84 2.04
C ARG A 121 -37.81 -3.59 3.09
N CYS A 122 -38.41 -2.39 3.09
CA CYS A 122 -39.51 -2.07 4.00
C CYS A 122 -40.59 -3.15 3.87
N ALA A 123 -40.79 -3.96 4.92
CA ALA A 123 -41.79 -5.02 4.98
C ALA A 123 -43.20 -4.47 5.28
N GLU A 124 -43.45 -3.21 4.97
CA GLU A 124 -44.79 -2.64 5.10
C GLU A 124 -45.67 -3.25 4.01
N LYS A 125 -46.76 -3.88 4.45
CA LYS A 125 -47.77 -4.44 3.57
C LYS A 125 -48.25 -3.32 2.66
N THR A 126 -48.11 -3.50 1.35
CA THR A 126 -48.72 -2.64 0.35
C THR A 126 -50.23 -2.59 0.65
N GLN A 127 -50.74 -1.44 1.09
CA GLN A 127 -52.19 -1.25 1.19
C GLN A 127 -52.75 -1.45 -0.22
N SER A 128 -53.62 -2.45 -0.40
CA SER A 128 -54.27 -2.66 -1.69
C SER A 128 -55.20 -1.47 -1.95
N MET A 129 -54.76 -0.55 -2.80
CA MET A 129 -55.64 0.49 -3.30
C MET A 129 -56.57 -0.14 -4.33
N ASP A 130 -57.62 -0.80 -3.85
CA ASP A 130 -58.68 -1.34 -4.68
C ASP A 130 -59.48 -0.16 -5.27
N ARG A 131 -58.97 0.40 -6.38
CA ARG A 131 -59.64 1.46 -7.11
C ARG A 131 -60.70 0.83 -8.00
N ASN A 132 -61.96 0.93 -7.56
CA ASN A 132 -63.11 0.50 -8.33
C ASN A 132 -63.33 1.48 -9.52
N TYR A 133 -62.78 1.14 -10.69
CA TYR A 133 -62.95 1.94 -11.90
C TYR A 133 -64.31 1.67 -12.53
N ILE A 134 -65.24 2.63 -12.43
CA ILE A 134 -66.51 2.60 -13.17
C ILE A 134 -66.23 3.09 -14.59
N TRP A 135 -66.17 2.16 -15.54
CA TRP A 135 -66.02 2.45 -16.96
C TRP A 135 -67.37 2.94 -17.54
N CYS A 136 -67.49 4.23 -17.81
CA CYS A 136 -68.67 4.78 -18.47
C CYS A 136 -68.52 4.59 -19.99
N LYS A 137 -69.26 3.65 -20.59
CA LYS A 137 -69.32 3.50 -22.05
C LYS A 137 -70.14 4.65 -22.64
N CYS A 138 -69.47 5.62 -23.28
CA CYS A 138 -70.16 6.60 -24.11
C CYS A 138 -70.84 5.88 -25.30
N ARG A 139 -72.16 5.97 -25.35
CA ARG A 139 -73.03 5.46 -26.42
C ARG A 139 -72.83 6.36 -27.65
N THR A 140 -72.17 5.86 -28.70
CA THR A 140 -72.09 6.57 -30.00
C THR A 140 -73.48 6.63 -30.63
N LEU A 141 -74.12 7.79 -30.58
CA LEU A 141 -75.36 8.05 -31.32
C LEU A 141 -75.01 8.67 -32.68
N ASN A 142 -75.25 7.86 -33.72
CA ASN A 142 -75.62 8.20 -35.09
C ASN A 142 -75.08 9.51 -35.70
N ILE A 143 -74.05 9.36 -36.55
CA ILE A 143 -73.89 10.24 -37.70
C ILE A 143 -74.59 9.55 -38.87
N SER A 144 -75.71 10.12 -39.29
CA SER A 144 -76.52 9.64 -40.42
C SER A 144 -75.94 10.11 -41.77
N ARG A 145 -75.85 9.13 -42.69
CA ARG A 145 -75.81 9.19 -44.17
C ARG A 145 -75.00 10.28 -44.86
#